data_AF-A0A1Q3B965-F1
#
_entry.id   AF-A0A1Q3B965-F1
#
_cell.length_a   1.000
_cell.length_b   1.000
_cell.length_c   1.000
_cell.angle_alpha   90.00
_cell.angle_beta   90.00
_cell.angle_gamma   90.00
#
_symmetry.space_group_name_H-M   'P 1'
#
loop_
_entity.id
_entity.type
_entity.pdbx_description
1 polymer ?
#
loop_
_entity_poly.entity_id
_entity_poly.type
_entity_poly.pdbx_seq_one_letter_code
_entity_poly.pdbx_strand_id
1 'polypeptide(L)'
;KIRYITCKVQQPNVNDPTYKNWELNSSIVMAWLVNSMESRISRTYLFLQTAKAIWDTVNKNYSDLENASQVFEIKSKLKDLRQGSMDIIEYFNELQMLWQEL
;
A
#
# COMPACT_ATOMS: atom_id res chain seq x y z
N LYS A 1 -4.27 -18.67 -7.11
CA LYS A 1 -4.97 -17.51 -6.50
C LYS A 1 -4.07 -16.26 -6.42
N ILE A 2 -2.83 -16.31 -5.91
CA ILE A 2 -1.84 -15.19 -5.96
C ILE A 2 -1.63 -14.57 -7.37
N ARG A 3 -1.82 -15.38 -8.42
CA ARG A 3 -1.66 -14.95 -9.83
C ARG A 3 -2.64 -13.84 -10.27
N TYR A 4 -3.79 -13.71 -9.61
CA TYR A 4 -4.78 -12.65 -9.86
C TYR A 4 -4.39 -11.31 -9.22
N ILE A 5 -3.59 -11.36 -8.16
CA ILE A 5 -3.05 -10.18 -7.46
C ILE A 5 -1.81 -9.65 -8.22
N THR A 6 -0.92 -10.58 -8.58
CA THR A 6 0.35 -10.29 -9.30
C THR A 6 0.19 -10.03 -10.80
N CYS A 7 -1.04 -10.00 -11.33
CA CYS A 7 -1.32 -9.86 -12.76
C CYS A 7 -0.68 -10.94 -13.67
N LYS A 8 -0.26 -12.09 -13.11
CA LYS A 8 0.19 -13.24 -13.92
C LYS A 8 -0.95 -13.87 -14.74
N VAL A 9 -2.20 -13.59 -14.36
CA VAL A 9 -3.38 -13.83 -15.22
C VAL A 9 -3.97 -12.47 -15.56
N GLN A 10 -3.67 -11.99 -16.77
CA GLN A 10 -4.20 -10.76 -17.33
C GLN A 10 -5.72 -10.85 -17.48
N GLN A 11 -6.41 -9.71 -17.36
CA GLN A 11 -7.84 -9.63 -17.64
C GLN A 11 -8.09 -10.04 -19.10
N PRO A 12 -8.83 -11.14 -19.37
CA PRO A 12 -9.16 -11.54 -20.73
C PRO A 12 -10.11 -10.52 -21.38
N ASN A 13 -10.22 -10.58 -22.71
CA ASN A 13 -11.28 -9.85 -23.40
C ASN A 13 -12.66 -10.37 -22.90
N VAL A 14 -13.66 -9.51 -22.82
CA VAL A 14 -15.02 -9.89 -22.37
C VAL A 14 -15.63 -10.99 -23.25
N ASN A 15 -15.23 -11.08 -24.53
CA ASN A 15 -15.66 -12.11 -25.46
C ASN A 15 -14.87 -13.43 -25.33
N ASP A 16 -13.84 -13.48 -24.49
CA ASP A 16 -13.04 -14.68 -24.28
C ASP A 16 -13.81 -15.70 -23.41
N PRO A 17 -13.89 -16.98 -23.80
CA PRO A 17 -14.53 -18.03 -23.00
C PRO A 17 -13.99 -18.14 -21.57
N THR A 18 -12.74 -17.74 -21.34
CA THR A 18 -12.09 -17.77 -20.03
C THR A 18 -12.44 -16.58 -19.13
N TYR A 19 -13.08 -15.53 -19.67
CA TYR A 19 -13.43 -14.29 -18.93
C TYR A 19 -14.29 -14.58 -17.70
N LYS A 20 -15.36 -15.38 -17.84
CA LYS A 20 -16.24 -15.72 -16.71
C LYS A 20 -15.50 -16.41 -15.57
N ASN A 21 -14.57 -17.31 -15.91
CA ASN A 21 -13.78 -18.01 -14.91
C ASN A 21 -12.77 -17.06 -14.25
N TRP A 22 -12.19 -16.14 -15.02
CA TRP A 22 -11.32 -15.08 -14.48
C TRP A 22 -12.07 -14.17 -13.51
N GLU A 23 -13.26 -13.70 -13.90
CA GLU A 23 -14.12 -12.81 -13.11
C GLU A 23 -14.55 -13.45 -11.79
N LEU A 24 -14.97 -14.71 -11.83
CA LEU A 24 -15.32 -15.47 -10.62
C LEU A 24 -14.13 -15.59 -9.66
N ASN A 25 -12.95 -15.96 -10.18
CA ASN A 25 -11.76 -16.10 -9.34
C ASN A 25 -11.26 -14.76 -8.80
N SER A 26 -11.33 -13.68 -9.59
CA SER A 26 -11.02 -12.32 -9.16
C SER A 26 -11.96 -11.89 -8.03
N SER A 27 -13.26 -12.13 -8.17
CA SER A 27 -14.29 -11.81 -7.15
C SER A 27 -14.06 -12.57 -5.83
N ILE A 28 -13.67 -13.85 -5.89
CA ILE A 28 -13.31 -14.62 -4.69
C ILE A 28 -12.12 -14.00 -3.96
N VAL A 29 -11.08 -13.60 -4.71
CA VAL A 29 -9.89 -12.97 -4.11
C VAL A 29 -10.23 -11.59 -3.55
N MET A 30 -11.10 -10.82 -4.21
CA MET A 30 -11.61 -9.55 -3.66
C MET A 30 -12.31 -9.76 -2.32
N ALA A 31 -13.21 -10.75 -2.23
CA ALA A 31 -13.89 -11.06 -0.98
C ALA A 31 -12.91 -11.43 0.14
N TRP A 32 -11.86 -12.20 -0.18
CA TRP A 32 -10.81 -12.52 0.80
C TRP A 32 -10.03 -11.29 1.27
N LEU A 33 -9.66 -10.39 0.36
CA LEU A 33 -8.96 -9.15 0.70
C LEU A 33 -9.84 -8.28 1.61
N VAL A 34 -11.08 -8.00 1.19
CA VAL A 34 -12.03 -7.16 1.94
C VAL A 34 -12.36 -7.76 3.32
N ASN A 35 -12.56 -9.07 3.40
CA ASN A 35 -12.87 -9.74 4.68
C ASN A 35 -11.66 -9.87 5.61
N SER A 36 -10.44 -9.73 5.09
CA SER A 36 -9.21 -9.72 5.91
C SER A 36 -8.92 -8.37 6.55
N MET A 37 -9.62 -7.31 6.12
CA MET A 37 -9.44 -5.95 6.62
C MET A 37 -10.41 -5.63 7.75
N GLU A 38 -10.03 -4.66 8.59
CA GLU A 38 -10.97 -4.05 9.53
C GLU A 38 -12.11 -3.35 8.77
N SER A 39 -13.35 -3.43 9.28
CA SER A 39 -14.56 -2.91 8.61
C SER A 39 -14.48 -1.42 8.21
N ARG A 40 -13.71 -0.61 8.94
CA ARG A 40 -13.51 0.81 8.61
C ARG A 40 -12.65 1.00 7.37
N ILE A 41 -11.64 0.14 7.21
CA ILE A 41 -10.71 0.14 6.07
C ILE A 41 -11.41 -0.50 4.87
N SER A 42 -12.03 -1.67 5.05
CA SER A 42 -12.61 -2.45 3.94
C SER A 42 -13.64 -1.68 3.11
N ARG A 43 -14.41 -0.79 3.75
CA ARG A 43 -15.42 0.07 3.11
C ARG A 43 -14.86 0.97 2.01
N THR A 44 -13.62 1.42 2.10
CA THR A 44 -13.01 2.29 1.09
C THR A 44 -12.63 1.52 -0.19
N TYR A 45 -12.59 0.19 -0.14
CA TYR A 45 -12.17 -0.69 -1.24
C TYR A 45 -13.33 -1.39 -1.96
N LEU A 46 -14.57 -1.29 -1.45
CA LEU A 46 -15.75 -1.98 -2.01
C LEU A 46 -16.11 -1.56 -3.44
N PHE A 47 -15.68 -0.37 -3.87
CA PHE A 47 -15.98 0.16 -5.21
C PHE A 47 -14.94 -0.25 -6.28
N LEU A 48 -13.86 -0.92 -5.89
CA LEU A 48 -12.82 -1.36 -6.83
C LEU A 48 -13.25 -2.64 -7.53
N GLN A 49 -13.05 -2.69 -8.85
CA GLN A 49 -13.63 -3.74 -9.71
C GLN A 49 -12.78 -5.00 -9.86
N THR A 50 -11.54 -5.00 -9.37
CA THR A 50 -10.65 -6.16 -9.49
C THR A 50 -9.84 -6.40 -8.23
N ALA A 51 -9.48 -7.67 -7.97
CA ALA A 51 -8.58 -8.03 -6.86
C ALA A 51 -7.24 -7.29 -6.94
N LYS A 52 -6.75 -7.05 -8.15
CA LYS A 52 -5.53 -6.28 -8.38
C LYS A 52 -5.68 -4.82 -7.98
N ALA A 53 -6.78 -4.16 -8.38
CA ALA A 53 -7.02 -2.77 -8.00
C ALA A 53 -7.09 -2.61 -6.47
N ILE A 54 -7.75 -3.54 -5.77
CA ILE A 54 -7.76 -3.57 -4.30
C ILE A 54 -6.34 -3.71 -3.77
N TRP A 55 -5.60 -4.72 -4.22
CA TRP A 55 -4.24 -4.97 -3.75
C TRP A 55 -3.29 -3.80 -3.99
N ASP A 56 -3.24 -3.25 -5.20
CA ASP A 56 -2.36 -2.14 -5.56
C ASP A 56 -2.69 -0.89 -4.72
N THR A 57 -3.98 -0.63 -4.46
CA THR A 57 -4.41 0.51 -3.64
C THR A 57 -4.10 0.31 -2.16
N VAL A 58 -4.27 -0.91 -1.63
CA VAL A 58 -3.89 -1.26 -0.26
C VAL A 58 -2.38 -1.11 -0.09
N ASN A 59 -1.60 -1.65 -1.03
CA ASN A 59 -0.16 -1.56 -1.02
C ASN A 59 0.29 -0.09 -1.09
N LYS A 60 -0.30 0.72 -1.96
CA LYS A 60 0.04 2.15 -2.04
C LYS A 60 -0.26 2.91 -0.74
N ASN A 61 -1.40 2.63 -0.10
CA ASN A 61 -1.86 3.41 1.05
C ASN A 61 -1.26 2.95 2.38
N TYR A 62 -0.91 1.67 2.49
CA TYR A 62 -0.53 1.03 3.76
C TYR A 62 0.77 0.23 3.68
N SER A 63 1.42 0.12 2.53
CA SER A 63 2.79 -0.41 2.51
C SER A 63 3.74 0.68 3.00
N ASP A 64 4.63 0.28 3.89
CA ASP A 64 5.76 1.11 4.34
C ASP A 64 6.70 1.47 3.17
N LEU A 65 6.61 0.76 2.05
CA LEU A 65 7.49 0.90 0.89
C LEU A 65 7.19 2.14 0.02
N GLU A 66 5.97 2.69 0.06
CA GLU A 66 5.54 3.79 -0.82
C GLU A 66 4.68 4.86 -0.12
N ASN A 67 4.72 4.97 1.21
CA ASN A 67 3.97 6.02 1.91
C ASN A 67 4.62 7.39 1.66
N ALA A 68 4.32 7.98 0.50
CA ALA A 68 4.85 9.27 0.07
C ALA A 68 4.59 10.38 1.09
N SER A 69 3.51 10.27 1.87
CA SER A 69 3.20 11.17 2.98
C SER A 69 4.19 11.01 4.14
N GLN A 70 4.52 9.79 4.52
CA GLN A 70 5.54 9.51 5.56
C GLN A 70 6.93 9.93 5.09
N VAL A 71 7.30 9.62 3.84
CA VAL A 71 8.56 10.08 3.24
C VAL A 71 8.64 11.61 3.22
N PHE A 72 7.54 12.29 2.86
CA PHE A 72 7.46 13.75 2.88
C PHE A 72 7.60 14.29 4.31
N GLU A 73 6.91 13.69 5.28
CA GLU A 73 6.96 14.08 6.69
C GLU A 73 8.39 13.94 7.25
N ILE A 74 9.04 12.79 7.03
CA ILE A 74 10.43 12.54 7.47
C ILE A 74 11.39 13.53 6.80
N LYS A 75 11.25 13.77 5.49
CA LYS A 75 12.06 14.77 4.78
C LYS A 75 11.84 16.19 5.31
N SER A 76 10.62 16.55 5.71
CA SER A 76 10.33 17.83 6.34
C SER A 76 11.00 17.94 7.72
N LYS A 77 10.87 16.90 8.56
CA LYS A 77 11.54 16.82 9.86
C LYS A 77 13.06 16.97 9.72
N LEU A 78 13.68 16.25 8.78
CA LEU A 78 15.11 16.36 8.48
C LEU A 78 15.51 17.77 8.03
N LYS A 79 14.72 18.41 7.17
CA LYS A 79 14.98 19.77 6.68
C LYS A 79 14.96 20.80 7.82
N ASP A 80 14.00 20.65 8.73
CA ASP A 80 13.76 21.57 9.83
C ASP A 80 14.63 21.25 11.06
N LEU A 81 15.25 20.07 11.11
CA LEU A 81 16.16 19.67 12.19
C LEU A 81 17.35 20.63 12.28
N ARG A 82 17.50 21.23 13.45
CA ARG A 82 18.62 22.08 13.83
C ARG A 82 19.06 21.65 15.22
N GLN A 83 20.37 21.66 15.47
CA GLN A 83 20.90 21.30 16.80
C GLN A 83 20.27 22.14 17.91
N GLY A 84 20.15 23.47 17.70
CA GLY A 84 19.46 24.36 18.63
C GLY A 84 20.05 24.27 20.04
N SER A 85 19.23 23.86 21.00
CA SER A 85 19.59 23.64 22.41
C SER A 85 19.96 22.18 22.74
N MET A 86 19.89 21.25 21.79
CA MET A 86 20.25 19.84 22.00
C MET A 86 21.76 19.70 22.13
N ASP A 87 22.21 18.73 22.94
CA ASP A 87 23.60 18.33 22.89
C ASP A 87 23.92 17.58 21.57
N ILE A 88 25.22 17.40 21.30
CA ILE A 88 25.68 16.82 20.03
C ILE A 88 25.22 15.37 19.87
N ILE A 89 25.16 14.59 20.97
CA ILE A 89 24.74 13.20 20.96
C ILE A 89 23.24 13.11 20.72
N GLU A 90 22.44 13.94 21.38
CA GLU A 90 20.99 14.03 21.18
C GLU A 90 20.65 14.38 19.73
N TYR A 91 21.27 15.45 19.19
CA TYR A 91 21.06 15.85 17.80
C TYR A 91 21.46 14.75 16.81
N PHE A 92 22.61 14.10 17.03
CA PHE A 92 23.09 13.05 16.15
C PHE A 92 22.17 11.82 16.18
N ASN A 93 21.67 11.43 17.36
CA ASN A 93 20.72 10.33 17.49
C ASN A 93 19.40 10.62 16.78
N GLU A 94 18.83 11.82 16.93
CA GLU A 94 17.61 12.23 16.21
C GLU A 94 17.81 12.22 14.69
N LEU A 95 18.94 12.76 14.21
CA LEU A 95 19.30 12.71 12.79
C LEU A 95 19.39 11.27 12.28
N GLN A 96 20.03 10.38 13.05
CA GLN A 96 20.21 8.98 12.68
C GLN A 96 18.87 8.21 12.68
N MET A 97 17.99 8.46 13.65
CA MET A 97 16.66 7.86 13.69
C MET A 97 15.84 8.24 12.46
N LEU A 98 15.76 9.53 12.13
CA LEU A 98 15.04 10.00 10.95
C LEU A 98 15.62 9.44 9.64
N TRP A 99 16.92 9.20 9.58
CA TRP A 99 17.57 8.55 8.43
C TRP A 99 17.28 7.05 8.31
N GLN A 100 17.07 6.34 9.41
CA GLN A 100 16.72 4.92 9.40
C GLN A 100 15.24 4.69 9.05
N GLU A 101 14.38 5.66 9.37
CA GLU A 101 12.96 5.60 9.07
C GLU A 101 12.63 5.98 7.61
N LEU A 102 13.56 6.66 6.92
CA LEU A 102 13.45 7.06 5.52
C LEU A 102 13.74 5.91 4.55
#